data_AF-A0A1B1S1H6-F1
#
_entry.id   AF-A0A1B1S1H6-F1
#
_cell.length_a   1.000
_cell.length_b   1.000
_cell.length_c   1.000
_cell.angle_alpha   90.00
_cell.angle_beta   90.00
_cell.angle_gamma   90.00
#
_symmetry.space_group_name_H-M   'P 1'
#
loop_
_entity.id
_entity.type
_entity.pdbx_description
1 polymer ?
#
loop_
_entity_poly.entity_id
_entity_poly.type
_entity_poly.pdbx_seq_one_letter_code
_entity_poly.pdbx_strand_id
1 'polypeptide(L)'
;MKKNTYPLLILLLSVFLVGCTDVENAAITDVEAHEGATQEEAPLEPKESTEKEETMADAEETPTEAVPDLFAGYELLEVDGGDLSGHREANVVVDIGFGDRDYWAFTNEHGQLVRVVADKVVVQDDSTEPVLATGRYYSDEAKVPGVESDVLDEGHVLADSLGGVSNAYNITPQESTLNRHGDQAYMEDAIRKAGGATNFEAIIIYPDTDTQIPSSYQYTYTIMGNEIVDTFDNVNPDEINASLGLTESESTDLNSSATNEDVSIVDTNGNGQVTIKEAKAAGFSMPITRDHWLYQHMRDNDNDGMVGE
;
A
#
# COMPACT_ATOMS: atom_id res chain seq x y z
N MET A 1 -4.52 -46.40 -25.63
CA MET A 1 -3.72 -46.75 -26.84
C MET A 1 -4.57 -46.51 -28.08
N LYS A 2 -3.98 -45.99 -29.18
CA LYS A 2 -4.62 -45.66 -30.49
C LYS A 2 -5.71 -44.56 -30.39
N LYS A 3 -5.53 -43.30 -30.79
CA LYS A 3 -4.98 -42.63 -32.01
C LYS A 3 -5.72 -42.97 -33.32
N ASN A 4 -6.27 -41.92 -33.97
CA ASN A 4 -6.12 -41.49 -35.38
C ASN A 4 -7.22 -40.43 -35.70
N THR A 5 -6.93 -39.12 -35.81
CA THR A 5 -6.36 -38.32 -36.93
C THR A 5 -7.32 -38.00 -38.11
N TYR A 6 -7.43 -36.71 -38.41
CA TYR A 6 -8.23 -36.05 -39.47
C TYR A 6 -7.78 -36.35 -40.92
N PRO A 7 -8.63 -35.99 -41.90
CA PRO A 7 -8.29 -34.94 -42.90
C PRO A 7 -9.43 -33.89 -43.01
N LEU A 8 -9.33 -32.64 -43.49
CA LEU A 8 -8.37 -31.75 -44.19
C LEU A 8 -9.10 -31.12 -45.41
N LEU A 9 -9.11 -29.78 -45.46
CA LEU A 9 -9.29 -28.90 -46.64
C LEU A 9 -10.66 -28.83 -47.36
N ILE A 10 -11.31 -27.65 -47.29
CA ILE A 10 -11.76 -26.91 -48.49
C ILE A 10 -11.37 -25.43 -48.31
N LEU A 11 -10.80 -24.86 -49.38
CA LEU A 11 -10.37 -23.47 -49.54
C LEU A 11 -11.47 -22.68 -50.27
N LEU A 12 -11.74 -21.44 -49.86
CA LEU A 12 -12.34 -20.46 -50.77
C LEU A 12 -11.83 -19.03 -50.48
N LEU A 13 -11.40 -18.39 -51.56
CA LEU A 13 -10.71 -17.10 -51.60
C LEU A 13 -11.61 -16.04 -52.26
N SER A 14 -11.14 -14.78 -52.33
CA SER A 14 -11.61 -13.69 -53.22
C SER A 14 -12.83 -12.87 -52.70
N VAL A 15 -12.96 -11.56 -52.93
CA VAL A 15 -12.22 -10.56 -53.74
C VAL A 15 -12.12 -9.22 -52.99
N PHE A 16 -11.00 -8.48 -53.11
CA PHE A 16 -10.92 -7.05 -52.77
C PHE A 16 -11.51 -6.17 -53.88
N LEU A 17 -12.29 -5.14 -53.54
CA LEU A 17 -12.50 -3.99 -54.41
C LEU A 17 -12.13 -2.69 -53.70
N VAL A 18 -11.31 -1.90 -54.40
CA VAL A 18 -10.82 -0.57 -54.01
C VAL A 18 -11.74 0.49 -54.60
N GLY A 19 -11.90 1.63 -53.90
CA GLY A 19 -12.52 2.84 -54.44
C GLY A 19 -12.02 4.10 -53.75
N CYS A 20 -10.96 4.73 -54.28
CA CYS A 20 -10.66 6.16 -54.08
C CYS A 20 -11.79 7.00 -54.76
N THR A 21 -12.14 8.24 -54.40
CA THR A 21 -11.40 9.54 -54.46
C THR A 21 -12.30 10.63 -53.80
N ASP A 22 -11.94 11.89 -53.49
CA ASP A 22 -10.70 12.70 -53.41
C ASP A 22 -11.01 13.96 -52.54
N VAL A 23 -10.21 14.38 -51.55
CA VAL A 23 -9.08 15.37 -51.56
C VAL A 23 -9.46 16.85 -51.27
N GLU A 24 -8.64 17.49 -50.42
CA GLU A 24 -8.50 18.95 -50.08
C GLU A 24 -9.63 19.72 -49.35
N ASN A 25 -9.39 20.79 -48.56
CA ASN A 25 -8.32 21.15 -47.58
C ASN A 25 -8.74 22.43 -46.80
N ALA A 26 -8.10 22.69 -45.66
CA ALA A 26 -7.82 24.01 -45.06
C ALA A 26 -8.94 24.92 -44.47
N ALA A 27 -8.97 24.94 -43.12
CA ALA A 27 -8.66 26.11 -42.27
C ALA A 27 -9.61 27.33 -42.09
N ILE A 28 -10.14 27.42 -40.85
CA ILE A 28 -10.26 28.58 -39.91
C ILE A 28 -10.60 30.00 -40.46
N THR A 29 -11.70 30.62 -39.97
CA THR A 29 -11.72 31.98 -39.34
C THR A 29 -13.08 32.36 -38.72
N ASP A 30 -13.07 33.44 -37.93
CA ASP A 30 -14.00 33.84 -36.86
C ASP A 30 -15.40 34.40 -37.20
N VAL A 31 -16.32 34.18 -36.23
CA VAL A 31 -17.28 35.10 -35.57
C VAL A 31 -18.07 36.16 -36.37
N GLU A 32 -19.40 36.03 -36.34
CA GLU A 32 -20.47 37.01 -35.97
C GLU A 32 -21.83 36.45 -36.49
N ALA A 33 -23.03 36.65 -35.98
CA ALA A 33 -23.67 37.03 -34.72
C ALA A 33 -25.21 37.10 -34.99
N HIS A 34 -26.05 37.20 -33.95
CA HIS A 34 -27.49 37.58 -33.96
C HIS A 34 -28.62 36.60 -34.40
N GLU A 35 -29.31 36.08 -33.36
CA GLU A 35 -30.75 36.27 -33.03
C GLU A 35 -31.93 35.62 -33.79
N GLY A 36 -32.99 35.33 -33.00
CA GLY A 36 -34.39 35.13 -33.44
C GLY A 36 -34.84 33.66 -33.48
N ALA A 37 -35.19 32.97 -32.38
CA ALA A 37 -36.26 33.21 -31.39
C ALA A 37 -37.71 32.98 -31.90
N THR A 38 -38.46 32.18 -31.12
CA THR A 38 -39.93 32.01 -31.05
C THR A 38 -40.54 30.74 -31.71
N GLN A 39 -40.99 29.87 -30.79
CA GLN A 39 -42.18 28.99 -30.74
C GLN A 39 -43.29 29.24 -31.81
N GLU A 40 -44.16 28.28 -32.14
CA GLU A 40 -45.32 27.89 -31.30
C GLU A 40 -46.12 26.66 -31.84
N GLU A 41 -46.74 25.94 -30.90
CA GLU A 41 -47.88 24.98 -30.96
C GLU A 41 -47.90 23.69 -31.82
N ALA A 42 -48.29 22.60 -31.13
CA ALA A 42 -48.80 21.33 -31.67
C ALA A 42 -50.31 21.42 -32.02
N PRO A 43 -51.00 20.36 -32.52
CA PRO A 43 -51.64 19.42 -31.57
C PRO A 43 -52.03 17.99 -32.06
N LEU A 44 -52.33 17.11 -31.06
CA LEU A 44 -53.25 15.94 -31.04
C LEU A 44 -52.83 14.54 -31.58
N GLU A 45 -52.90 13.54 -30.67
CA GLU A 45 -52.98 12.08 -30.92
C GLU A 45 -54.44 11.60 -31.23
N PRO A 46 -54.73 10.30 -31.51
CA PRO A 46 -54.89 9.27 -30.44
C PRO A 46 -54.71 7.75 -30.78
N LYS A 47 -54.17 6.96 -29.82
CA LYS A 47 -54.43 5.51 -29.50
C LYS A 47 -54.10 4.42 -30.57
N GLU A 48 -53.89 3.13 -30.27
CA GLU A 48 -54.26 2.27 -29.11
C GLU A 48 -53.31 1.03 -28.96
N SER A 49 -53.26 0.41 -27.75
CA SER A 49 -52.85 -0.98 -27.36
C SER A 49 -52.04 -1.87 -28.34
N THR A 50 -51.02 -2.66 -27.95
CA THR A 50 -50.90 -3.64 -26.83
C THR A 50 -49.39 -4.09 -26.79
N GLU A 51 -48.80 -4.87 -25.87
CA GLU A 51 -49.24 -5.77 -24.79
C GLU A 51 -48.20 -5.82 -23.62
N LYS A 52 -47.87 -7.00 -23.06
CA LYS A 52 -46.88 -7.26 -22.00
C LYS A 52 -45.83 -8.29 -22.46
N GLU A 53 -44.59 -8.13 -22.01
CA GLU A 53 -43.72 -9.26 -21.64
C GLU A 53 -42.92 -8.88 -20.38
N GLU A 54 -42.79 -9.80 -19.44
CA GLU A 54 -42.10 -9.59 -18.15
C GLU A 54 -40.78 -10.36 -18.14
N THR A 55 -39.68 -9.70 -17.80
CA THR A 55 -38.44 -10.36 -17.34
C THR A 55 -37.90 -9.64 -16.11
N MET A 56 -37.32 -10.44 -15.21
CA MET A 56 -37.11 -10.09 -13.81
C MET A 56 -35.70 -9.57 -13.51
N ALA A 57 -35.60 -8.80 -12.43
CA ALA A 57 -34.43 -8.62 -11.57
C ALA A 57 -33.14 -8.20 -12.26
N ASP A 58 -32.87 -6.89 -12.21
CA ASP A 58 -31.54 -6.45 -11.80
C ASP A 58 -31.58 -6.11 -10.30
N ALA A 59 -30.46 -6.29 -9.60
CA ALA A 59 -30.41 -6.10 -8.16
C ALA A 59 -30.39 -4.61 -7.82
N GLU A 60 -31.42 -4.15 -7.12
CA GLU A 60 -31.42 -2.85 -6.46
C GLU A 60 -30.32 -2.88 -5.38
N GLU A 61 -29.14 -2.34 -5.68
CA GLU A 61 -28.11 -2.12 -4.66
C GLU A 61 -28.70 -1.21 -3.60
N THR A 62 -28.96 -1.79 -2.44
CA THR A 62 -29.37 -1.07 -1.24
C THR A 62 -28.31 -0.01 -0.94
N PRO A 63 -28.64 1.29 -0.92
CA PRO A 63 -27.73 2.29 -0.40
C PRO A 63 -27.44 1.94 1.05
N THR A 64 -26.19 1.57 1.34
CA THR A 64 -25.69 1.41 2.70
C THR A 64 -26.02 2.69 3.48
N GLU A 65 -26.58 2.54 4.69
CA GLU A 65 -26.99 3.69 5.49
C GLU A 65 -25.82 4.68 5.65
N ALA A 66 -26.09 5.95 5.36
CA ALA A 66 -25.06 6.94 5.12
C ALA A 66 -24.07 7.06 6.30
N VAL A 67 -22.83 6.65 6.04
CA VAL A 67 -21.66 7.30 6.64
C VAL A 67 -21.86 8.81 6.44
N PRO A 68 -21.70 9.66 7.47
CA PRO A 68 -21.76 11.11 7.27
C PRO A 68 -20.76 11.48 6.18
N ASP A 69 -21.27 12.02 5.06
CA ASP A 69 -20.59 12.18 3.77
C ASP A 69 -19.08 12.35 3.92
N LEU A 70 -18.34 11.24 3.76
CA LEU A 70 -16.92 11.13 4.07
C LEU A 70 -16.09 12.11 3.21
N PHE A 71 -16.65 12.49 2.07
CA PHE A 71 -16.05 13.36 1.06
C PHE A 71 -16.62 14.79 1.13
N ALA A 72 -17.40 15.14 2.16
CA ALA A 72 -17.99 16.46 2.31
C ALA A 72 -16.90 17.56 2.36
N GLY A 73 -16.86 18.37 1.30
CA GLY A 73 -15.86 19.44 1.12
C GLY A 73 -14.68 19.07 0.24
N TYR A 74 -14.63 17.85 -0.29
CA TYR A 74 -13.60 17.35 -1.20
C TYR A 74 -14.17 17.07 -2.60
N GLU A 75 -13.39 17.29 -3.65
CA GLU A 75 -13.70 16.82 -5.01
C GLU A 75 -13.10 15.43 -5.22
N LEU A 76 -13.90 14.46 -5.69
CA LEU A 76 -13.40 13.13 -6.04
C LEU A 76 -12.58 13.21 -7.34
N LEU A 77 -11.31 12.83 -7.26
CA LEU A 77 -10.37 12.84 -8.37
C LEU A 77 -9.87 11.42 -8.66
N GLU A 78 -10.00 10.97 -9.91
CA GLU A 78 -9.43 9.70 -10.39
C GLU A 78 -7.99 9.93 -10.86
N VAL A 79 -7.05 9.11 -10.35
CA VAL A 79 -5.61 9.22 -10.64
C VAL A 79 -5.07 7.82 -10.89
N ASP A 80 -4.30 7.63 -11.97
CA ASP A 80 -3.66 6.34 -12.24
C ASP A 80 -2.72 5.97 -11.07
N GLY A 81 -2.85 4.76 -10.54
CA GLY A 81 -2.07 4.30 -9.38
C GLY A 81 -0.55 4.26 -9.63
N GLY A 82 -0.11 4.28 -10.89
CA GLY A 82 1.28 4.37 -11.30
C GLY A 82 1.68 5.73 -11.88
N ASP A 83 0.87 6.79 -11.70
CA ASP A 83 1.27 8.13 -12.10
C ASP A 83 2.47 8.61 -11.26
N LEU A 84 3.61 8.76 -11.93
CA LEU A 84 4.86 9.19 -11.33
C LEU A 84 4.94 10.72 -11.11
N SER A 85 3.91 11.46 -11.53
CA SER A 85 3.74 12.89 -11.24
C SER A 85 3.75 13.12 -9.73
N GLY A 86 4.60 14.04 -9.25
CA GLY A 86 4.61 14.49 -7.85
C GLY A 86 3.60 15.58 -7.51
N HIS A 87 2.79 16.01 -8.48
CA HIS A 87 1.82 17.10 -8.29
C HIS A 87 0.53 16.58 -7.63
N ARG A 88 -0.09 17.42 -6.81
CA ARG A 88 -1.36 17.16 -6.13
C ARG A 88 -2.31 18.32 -6.30
N GLU A 89 -3.58 18.02 -6.54
CA GLU A 89 -4.65 18.99 -6.46
C GLU A 89 -5.06 19.25 -5.01
N ALA A 90 -5.67 20.41 -4.77
CA ALA A 90 -6.05 20.88 -3.45
C ALA A 90 -7.51 20.56 -3.12
N ASN A 91 -7.80 20.16 -1.88
CA ASN A 91 -9.13 19.74 -1.41
C ASN A 91 -9.74 18.61 -2.28
N VAL A 92 -8.94 17.62 -2.66
CA VAL A 92 -9.44 16.43 -3.37
C VAL A 92 -9.43 15.20 -2.47
N VAL A 93 -10.28 14.24 -2.81
CA VAL A 93 -10.21 12.86 -2.34
C VAL A 93 -9.87 11.95 -3.51
N VAL A 94 -8.95 11.02 -3.30
CA VAL A 94 -8.43 10.11 -4.34
C VAL A 94 -8.47 8.68 -3.80
N ASP A 95 -8.91 7.74 -4.65
CA ASP A 95 -8.73 6.32 -4.36
C ASP A 95 -7.27 5.93 -4.60
N ILE A 96 -6.66 5.34 -3.58
CA ILE A 96 -5.27 4.87 -3.58
C ILE A 96 -5.17 3.37 -3.31
N GLY A 97 -6.27 2.64 -3.40
CA GLY A 97 -6.30 1.19 -3.31
C GLY A 97 -6.02 0.53 -4.66
N PHE A 98 -5.29 -0.59 -4.64
CA PHE A 98 -5.05 -1.39 -5.83
C PHE A 98 -6.22 -2.34 -6.09
N GLY A 99 -6.84 -2.23 -7.25
CA GLY A 99 -7.97 -3.08 -7.66
C GLY A 99 -9.27 -2.65 -6.97
N ASP A 100 -10.04 -3.61 -6.45
CA ASP A 100 -11.35 -3.37 -5.83
C ASP A 100 -11.21 -2.97 -4.33
N ARG A 101 -10.23 -2.11 -4.00
CA ARG A 101 -9.90 -1.70 -2.61
C ARG A 101 -10.27 -0.24 -2.38
N ASP A 102 -11.24 0.03 -1.51
CA ASP A 102 -11.67 1.40 -1.16
C ASP A 102 -10.70 2.07 -0.15
N TYR A 103 -9.57 2.63 -0.61
CA TYR A 103 -8.61 3.35 0.25
C TYR A 103 -8.58 4.84 -0.09
N TRP A 104 -9.02 5.71 0.82
CA TRP A 104 -9.28 7.12 0.49
C TRP A 104 -8.23 8.06 1.05
N ALA A 105 -7.52 8.76 0.16
CA ALA A 105 -6.53 9.78 0.47
C ALA A 105 -7.11 11.19 0.31
N PHE A 106 -6.77 12.13 1.20
CA PHE A 106 -7.32 13.49 1.24
C PHE A 106 -6.22 14.57 1.24
N THR A 107 -6.37 15.59 0.39
CA THR A 107 -5.48 16.76 0.39
C THR A 107 -6.12 18.01 0.99
N ASN A 108 -5.32 18.85 1.64
CA ASN A 108 -5.78 20.16 2.11
C ASN A 108 -5.77 21.23 0.99
N GLU A 109 -6.06 22.49 1.35
CA GLU A 109 -6.08 23.63 0.40
C GLU A 109 -4.71 23.97 -0.22
N HIS A 110 -3.63 23.36 0.28
CA HIS A 110 -2.26 23.48 -0.22
C HIS A 110 -1.79 22.24 -1.00
N GLY A 111 -2.69 21.29 -1.26
CA GLY A 111 -2.34 20.03 -1.92
C GLY A 111 -1.51 19.08 -1.05
N GLN A 112 -1.33 19.35 0.24
CA GLN A 112 -0.63 18.43 1.14
C GLN A 112 -1.53 17.23 1.46
N LEU A 113 -0.99 16.01 1.39
CA LEU A 113 -1.69 14.78 1.76
C LEU A 113 -1.82 14.70 3.29
N VAL A 114 -2.99 15.02 3.84
CA VAL A 114 -3.18 15.20 5.29
C VAL A 114 -3.83 14.00 5.99
N ARG A 115 -4.52 13.14 5.24
CA ARG A 115 -5.25 12.00 5.79
C ARG A 115 -5.36 10.86 4.78
N VAL A 116 -5.28 9.63 5.25
CA VAL A 116 -5.64 8.41 4.50
C VAL A 116 -6.55 7.56 5.38
N VAL A 117 -7.62 6.98 4.84
CA VAL A 117 -8.48 6.04 5.58
C VAL A 117 -8.81 4.79 4.76
N ALA A 118 -8.99 3.67 5.46
CA ALA A 118 -9.55 2.45 4.90
C ALA A 118 -10.34 1.68 5.97
N ASP A 119 -11.61 1.36 5.70
CA ASP A 119 -12.43 0.55 6.61
C ASP A 119 -11.81 -0.84 6.84
N LYS A 120 -11.14 -1.37 5.81
CA LYS A 120 -10.46 -2.66 5.83
C LYS A 120 -9.24 -2.66 4.90
N VAL A 121 -8.05 -2.82 5.48
CA VAL A 121 -6.80 -3.03 4.75
C VAL A 121 -6.64 -4.52 4.42
N VAL A 122 -6.47 -4.84 3.14
CA VAL A 122 -6.32 -6.20 2.60
C VAL A 122 -4.92 -6.36 2.01
N VAL A 123 -4.11 -7.21 2.66
CA VAL A 123 -2.76 -7.59 2.25
C VAL A 123 -2.73 -8.05 0.78
N GLN A 124 -1.68 -7.69 0.07
CA GLN A 124 -1.38 -8.10 -1.31
C GLN A 124 -1.17 -9.63 -1.41
N ASP A 125 -1.70 -10.26 -2.45
CA ASP A 125 -1.43 -11.66 -2.80
C ASP A 125 -0.72 -11.80 -4.16
N ASP A 126 0.61 -11.86 -4.15
CA ASP A 126 1.49 -12.09 -5.31
C ASP A 126 1.11 -13.33 -6.16
N SER A 127 0.31 -14.26 -5.63
CA SER A 127 -0.10 -15.47 -6.35
C SER A 127 -1.40 -15.32 -7.15
N THR A 128 -2.21 -14.29 -6.86
CA THR A 128 -3.49 -14.03 -7.53
C THR A 128 -3.61 -12.62 -8.11
N GLU A 129 -2.86 -11.66 -7.60
CA GLU A 129 -2.85 -10.26 -8.04
C GLU A 129 -1.79 -10.01 -9.15
N PRO A 130 -2.02 -9.05 -10.06
CA PRO A 130 -1.15 -8.81 -11.22
C PRO A 130 0.11 -7.99 -10.86
N VAL A 131 0.88 -8.45 -9.88
CA VAL A 131 2.15 -7.83 -9.47
C VAL A 131 3.26 -8.04 -10.51
N LEU A 132 4.23 -7.12 -10.51
CA LEU A 132 5.48 -7.23 -11.26
C LEU A 132 6.35 -8.37 -10.69
N ALA A 133 7.38 -8.78 -11.45
CA ALA A 133 8.36 -9.77 -10.99
C ALA A 133 9.18 -9.35 -9.75
N THR A 134 9.02 -8.11 -9.29
CA THR A 134 9.57 -7.54 -8.06
C THR A 134 8.64 -7.68 -6.84
N GLY A 135 7.40 -8.16 -7.02
CA GLY A 135 6.33 -8.15 -6.00
C GLY A 135 5.56 -6.82 -5.90
N ARG A 136 5.94 -5.81 -6.69
CA ARG A 136 5.31 -4.47 -6.65
C ARG A 136 4.17 -4.36 -7.65
N TYR A 137 3.17 -3.51 -7.40
CA TYR A 137 2.15 -3.20 -8.41
C TYR A 137 2.71 -2.33 -9.53
N TYR A 138 3.54 -1.34 -9.17
CA TYR A 138 4.13 -0.38 -10.08
C TYR A 138 5.66 -0.45 -10.06
N SER A 139 6.30 0.06 -11.12
CA SER A 139 7.75 -0.06 -11.29
C SER A 139 8.57 0.97 -10.52
N ASP A 140 7.92 2.04 -10.09
CA ASP A 140 8.51 3.27 -9.53
C ASP A 140 7.40 4.07 -8.83
N GLU A 141 7.76 5.04 -7.99
CA GLU A 141 6.85 5.84 -7.17
C GLU A 141 6.76 7.30 -7.65
N ALA A 142 5.68 7.99 -7.26
CA ALA A 142 5.47 9.41 -7.55
C ALA A 142 6.55 10.33 -6.99
N LYS A 143 7.05 11.24 -7.84
CA LYS A 143 8.18 12.13 -7.54
C LYS A 143 7.74 13.40 -6.80
N VAL A 144 7.08 13.21 -5.64
CA VAL A 144 6.54 14.26 -4.77
C VAL A 144 7.66 15.19 -4.29
N PRO A 145 7.51 16.53 -4.31
CA PRO A 145 8.56 17.46 -3.89
C PRO A 145 9.13 17.13 -2.50
N GLY A 146 10.43 16.91 -2.44
CA GLY A 146 11.18 16.44 -1.26
C GLY A 146 11.90 15.11 -1.49
N VAL A 147 11.36 14.21 -2.33
CA VAL A 147 11.98 12.89 -2.59
C VAL A 147 13.26 12.97 -3.46
N GLU A 148 13.61 14.14 -3.97
CA GLU A 148 14.93 14.39 -4.58
C GLU A 148 16.09 14.37 -3.58
N SER A 149 15.80 14.31 -2.27
CA SER A 149 16.79 14.19 -1.20
C SER A 149 17.29 12.75 -1.05
N ASP A 150 18.59 12.57 -0.82
CA ASP A 150 19.23 11.25 -0.64
C ASP A 150 19.01 10.62 0.75
N VAL A 151 18.33 11.33 1.65
CA VAL A 151 17.93 10.86 3.00
C VAL A 151 16.42 10.70 3.17
N LEU A 152 15.64 10.99 2.12
CA LEU A 152 14.19 10.80 2.08
C LEU A 152 13.85 9.77 1.00
N ASP A 153 12.97 8.84 1.35
CA ASP A 153 12.36 7.89 0.44
C ASP A 153 11.02 8.40 -0.09
N GLU A 154 10.57 7.76 -1.16
CA GLU A 154 9.19 7.76 -1.65
C GLU A 154 8.34 6.85 -0.75
N GLY A 155 8.20 7.24 0.53
CA GLY A 155 7.54 6.47 1.57
C GLY A 155 6.04 6.39 1.35
N HIS A 156 5.51 5.17 1.21
CA HIS A 156 4.07 4.94 1.11
C HIS A 156 3.38 5.18 2.46
N VAL A 157 2.18 5.74 2.45
CA VAL A 157 1.31 5.83 3.63
C VAL A 157 0.60 4.48 3.86
N LEU A 158 0.19 3.82 2.77
CA LEU A 158 -0.20 2.41 2.71
C LEU A 158 0.69 1.69 1.68
N ALA A 159 1.62 0.84 2.12
CA ALA A 159 2.54 0.15 1.23
C ALA A 159 1.86 -0.74 0.15
N ASP A 160 2.59 -0.98 -0.95
CA ASP A 160 2.26 -1.99 -1.98
C ASP A 160 1.79 -3.32 -1.34
N SER A 161 2.53 -3.84 -0.34
CA SER A 161 2.20 -5.12 0.32
C SER A 161 0.90 -5.10 1.15
N LEU A 162 0.33 -3.92 1.40
CA LEU A 162 -0.96 -3.71 2.04
C LEU A 162 -2.07 -3.31 1.04
N GLY A 163 -1.77 -3.34 -0.26
CA GLY A 163 -2.74 -3.02 -1.31
C GLY A 163 -2.80 -1.54 -1.71
N GLY A 164 -1.85 -0.69 -1.31
CA GLY A 164 -1.80 0.69 -1.77
C GLY A 164 -1.15 0.83 -3.14
N VAL A 165 -1.42 1.94 -3.83
CA VAL A 165 -0.81 2.31 -5.13
C VAL A 165 0.36 3.30 -4.97
N SER A 166 1.12 3.56 -6.02
CA SER A 166 2.37 4.35 -5.97
C SER A 166 2.24 5.82 -6.43
N ASN A 167 1.01 6.34 -6.60
CA ASN A 167 0.75 7.71 -7.04
C ASN A 167 0.96 8.76 -5.93
N ALA A 168 1.00 10.05 -6.29
CA ALA A 168 1.30 11.13 -5.35
C ALA A 168 0.38 11.20 -4.12
N TYR A 169 -0.82 10.64 -4.17
CA TYR A 169 -1.79 10.69 -3.07
C TYR A 169 -1.58 9.56 -2.04
N ASN A 170 -0.62 8.66 -2.26
CA ASN A 170 -0.18 7.67 -1.28
C ASN A 170 1.32 7.77 -0.91
N ILE A 171 2.12 8.55 -1.64
CA ILE A 171 3.56 8.70 -1.41
C ILE A 171 3.87 9.98 -0.63
N THR A 172 4.75 9.94 0.36
CA THR A 172 5.28 11.12 1.05
C THR A 172 6.82 11.09 1.14
N PRO A 173 7.51 12.24 1.11
CA PRO A 173 8.94 12.29 1.43
C PRO A 173 9.14 11.90 2.89
N GLN A 174 9.62 10.68 3.13
CA GLN A 174 9.75 10.09 4.47
C GLN A 174 11.20 9.70 4.75
N GLU A 175 11.70 9.91 5.97
CA GLU A 175 13.10 9.58 6.28
C GLU A 175 13.41 8.09 6.02
N SER A 176 14.51 7.81 5.29
CA SER A 176 14.75 6.48 4.73
C SER A 176 14.93 5.39 5.78
N THR A 177 15.50 5.69 6.96
CA THR A 177 15.64 4.71 8.03
C THR A 177 14.29 4.44 8.71
N LEU A 178 13.49 5.48 8.98
CA LEU A 178 12.12 5.38 9.48
C LEU A 178 11.24 4.53 8.54
N ASN A 179 11.24 4.83 7.24
CA ASN A 179 10.48 4.13 6.22
C ASN A 179 10.85 2.64 6.13
N ARG A 180 12.15 2.32 6.06
CA ARG A 180 12.62 0.95 5.80
C ARG A 180 12.74 0.07 7.05
N HIS A 181 13.03 0.67 8.20
CA HIS A 181 13.51 -0.02 9.40
C HIS A 181 12.95 0.52 10.73
N GLY A 182 12.23 1.65 10.71
CA GLY A 182 11.60 2.25 11.89
C GLY A 182 10.11 1.93 12.00
N ASP A 183 9.38 2.80 12.70
CA ASP A 183 7.99 2.57 13.12
C ASP A 183 7.02 2.34 11.95
N GLN A 184 7.25 2.96 10.79
CA GLN A 184 6.51 2.68 9.54
C GLN A 184 6.61 1.19 9.16
N ALA A 185 7.84 0.66 9.05
CA ALA A 185 8.08 -0.73 8.69
C ALA A 185 7.55 -1.72 9.76
N TYR A 186 7.62 -1.36 11.04
CA TYR A 186 7.05 -2.18 12.13
C TYR A 186 5.52 -2.25 12.08
N MET A 187 4.85 -1.11 11.86
CA MET A 187 3.40 -1.03 11.67
C MET A 187 2.96 -1.92 10.49
N GLU A 188 3.58 -1.75 9.32
CA GLU A 188 3.22 -2.50 8.11
C GLU A 188 3.42 -4.01 8.28
N ASP A 189 4.51 -4.42 8.91
CA ASP A 189 4.79 -5.82 9.19
C ASP A 189 3.80 -6.41 10.21
N ALA A 190 3.37 -5.65 11.21
CA ALA A 190 2.33 -6.06 12.16
C ALA A 190 0.97 -6.28 11.46
N ILE A 191 0.55 -5.34 10.60
CA ILE A 191 -0.68 -5.44 9.80
C ILE A 191 -0.61 -6.66 8.86
N ARG A 192 0.51 -6.83 8.14
CA ARG A 192 0.73 -7.96 7.23
C ARG A 192 0.68 -9.30 7.96
N LYS A 193 1.33 -9.42 9.13
CA LYS A 193 1.31 -10.63 9.98
C LYS A 193 -0.07 -10.93 10.56
N ALA A 194 -0.89 -9.91 10.81
CA ALA A 194 -2.28 -10.07 11.22
C ALA A 194 -3.23 -10.51 10.08
N GLY A 195 -2.76 -10.46 8.82
CA GLY A 195 -3.58 -10.74 7.63
C GLY A 195 -4.42 -9.55 7.17
N GLY A 196 -4.04 -8.33 7.55
CA GLY A 196 -4.77 -7.09 7.28
C GLY A 196 -5.21 -6.38 8.56
N ALA A 197 -5.88 -5.23 8.39
CA ALA A 197 -6.39 -4.40 9.48
C ALA A 197 -7.79 -3.88 9.16
N THR A 198 -8.46 -3.29 10.15
CA THR A 198 -9.73 -2.56 9.99
C THR A 198 -9.68 -1.22 10.69
N ASN A 199 -10.55 -0.27 10.31
CA ASN A 199 -10.57 1.09 10.86
C ASN A 199 -9.20 1.78 10.75
N PHE A 200 -8.53 1.67 9.60
CA PHE A 200 -7.24 2.31 9.37
C PHE A 200 -7.43 3.80 9.10
N GLU A 201 -6.71 4.63 9.83
CA GLU A 201 -6.60 6.07 9.62
C GLU A 201 -5.15 6.51 9.82
N ALA A 202 -4.56 7.13 8.80
CA ALA A 202 -3.33 7.88 8.90
C ALA A 202 -3.65 9.38 8.92
N ILE A 203 -3.06 10.10 9.88
CA ILE A 203 -3.07 11.56 9.95
C ILE A 203 -1.63 12.03 9.75
N ILE A 204 -1.42 12.88 8.75
CA ILE A 204 -0.10 13.31 8.31
C ILE A 204 0.03 14.81 8.62
N ILE A 205 1.04 15.15 9.40
CA ILE A 205 1.21 16.48 9.98
C ILE A 205 2.39 17.16 9.31
N TYR A 206 2.23 18.44 8.97
CA TYR A 206 3.23 19.26 8.29
C TYR A 206 3.71 20.42 9.18
N PRO A 207 4.97 20.87 9.03
CA PRO A 207 5.51 21.98 9.82
C PRO A 207 4.99 23.36 9.35
N ASP A 208 4.61 23.45 8.08
CA ASP A 208 4.08 24.64 7.40
C ASP A 208 3.19 24.22 6.22
N THR A 209 2.72 25.19 5.43
CA THR A 209 1.82 25.00 4.28
C THR A 209 2.52 24.98 2.92
N ASP A 210 3.83 25.23 2.90
CA ASP A 210 4.60 25.40 1.66
C ASP A 210 5.33 24.10 1.28
N THR A 211 5.75 23.31 2.26
CA THR A 211 6.45 22.03 2.05
C THR A 211 5.50 20.85 1.79
N GLN A 212 5.95 19.88 0.99
CA GLN A 212 5.29 18.58 0.82
C GLN A 212 5.93 17.47 1.66
N ILE A 213 6.91 17.81 2.52
CA ILE A 213 7.59 16.92 3.47
C ILE A 213 6.85 16.97 4.83
N PRO A 214 6.24 15.87 5.31
CA PRO A 214 5.62 15.83 6.64
C PRO A 214 6.63 16.03 7.77
N SER A 215 6.19 16.56 8.91
CA SER A 215 6.95 16.57 10.16
C SER A 215 6.73 15.32 11.01
N SER A 216 5.53 14.71 10.95
CA SER A 216 5.17 13.55 11.76
C SER A 216 3.91 12.86 11.25
N TYR A 217 3.71 11.62 11.71
CA TYR A 217 2.58 10.77 11.35
C TYR A 217 1.89 10.25 12.61
N GLN A 218 0.58 10.06 12.54
CA GLN A 218 -0.20 9.28 13.50
C GLN A 218 -1.03 8.25 12.75
N TYR A 219 -0.87 6.97 13.09
CA TYR A 219 -1.63 5.87 12.51
C TYR A 219 -2.51 5.24 13.58
N THR A 220 -3.79 5.11 13.30
CA THR A 220 -4.76 4.37 14.12
C THR A 220 -5.31 3.21 13.30
N TYR A 221 -5.29 2.00 13.84
CA TYR A 221 -5.79 0.81 13.13
C TYR A 221 -6.14 -0.31 14.10
N THR A 222 -7.01 -1.23 13.69
CA THR A 222 -7.43 -2.39 14.47
C THR A 222 -6.89 -3.68 13.88
N ILE A 223 -6.09 -4.43 14.65
CA ILE A 223 -5.68 -5.81 14.33
C ILE A 223 -6.08 -6.79 15.44
N MET A 224 -6.57 -7.97 15.04
CA MET A 224 -7.02 -9.03 15.95
C MET A 224 -8.04 -8.55 17.03
N GLY A 225 -8.79 -7.48 16.74
CA GLY A 225 -9.75 -6.88 17.67
C GLY A 225 -9.17 -5.89 18.69
N ASN A 226 -7.89 -5.52 18.58
CA ASN A 226 -7.26 -4.49 19.40
C ASN A 226 -6.97 -3.26 18.54
N GLU A 227 -7.35 -2.09 19.02
CA GLU A 227 -6.98 -0.79 18.46
C GLU A 227 -5.53 -0.47 18.85
N ILE A 228 -4.73 -0.04 17.87
CA ILE A 228 -3.35 0.40 18.00
C ILE A 228 -3.30 1.85 17.51
N VAL A 229 -2.54 2.68 18.23
CA VAL A 229 -2.26 4.07 17.87
C VAL A 229 -0.76 4.28 17.93
N ASP A 230 -0.14 4.35 16.75
CA ASP A 230 1.29 4.63 16.59
C ASP A 230 1.46 6.11 16.22
N THR A 231 2.53 6.75 16.69
CA THR A 231 2.81 8.17 16.40
C THR A 231 4.31 8.41 16.43
N PHE A 232 4.85 8.94 15.35
CA PHE A 232 6.29 9.12 15.16
C PHE A 232 6.62 10.35 14.31
N ASP A 233 7.78 10.95 14.59
CA ASP A 233 8.30 12.11 13.85
C ASP A 233 9.02 11.66 12.56
N ASN A 234 8.96 12.46 11.50
CA ASN A 234 9.60 12.20 10.21
C ASN A 234 11.10 12.54 10.26
N VAL A 235 11.83 11.85 11.13
CA VAL A 235 13.25 12.07 11.44
C VAL A 235 13.95 10.72 11.59
N ASN A 236 15.28 10.73 11.54
CA ASN A 236 16.06 9.51 11.66
C ASN A 236 15.94 8.90 13.07
N PRO A 237 15.41 7.67 13.23
CA PRO A 237 15.19 7.08 14.54
C PRO A 237 16.49 6.72 15.25
N ASP A 238 17.58 6.42 14.53
CA ASP A 238 18.89 6.14 15.14
C ASP A 238 19.49 7.40 15.78
N GLU A 239 19.34 8.58 15.15
CA GLU A 239 19.77 9.86 15.73
C GLU A 239 18.96 10.20 17.00
N ILE A 240 17.64 9.98 16.99
CA ILE A 240 16.79 10.17 18.18
C ILE A 240 17.19 9.18 19.28
N ASN A 241 17.32 7.89 18.97
CA ASN A 241 17.75 6.87 19.92
C ASN A 241 19.14 7.17 20.49
N ALA A 242 20.08 7.69 19.68
CA ALA A 242 21.40 8.10 20.14
C ALA A 242 21.33 9.30 21.09
N SER A 243 20.50 10.30 20.77
CA SER A 243 20.27 11.46 21.64
C SER A 243 19.64 11.09 22.99
N LEU A 244 18.85 10.02 23.03
CA LEU A 244 18.24 9.44 24.23
C LEU A 244 19.17 8.47 24.98
N GLY A 245 20.35 8.16 24.45
CA GLY A 245 21.29 7.19 25.02
C GLY A 245 20.87 5.73 24.87
N LEU A 246 19.93 5.43 23.97
CA LEU A 246 19.41 4.08 23.71
C LEU A 246 20.31 3.27 22.76
N THR A 247 21.19 3.93 22.00
CA THR A 247 22.18 3.27 21.14
C THR A 247 23.41 2.77 21.89
N GLU A 248 23.61 3.14 23.16
CA GLU A 248 24.61 2.50 24.03
C GLU A 248 24.06 1.20 24.66
N SER A 249 23.54 0.31 23.82
CA SER A 249 23.95 -1.08 24.00
C SER A 249 25.30 -1.22 23.31
N GLU A 250 26.35 -1.53 24.07
CA GLU A 250 27.51 -2.15 23.43
C GLU A 250 27.02 -3.47 22.82
N SER A 251 26.69 -3.44 21.53
CA SER A 251 27.11 -4.51 20.64
C SER A 251 28.63 -4.57 20.76
N THR A 252 29.09 -5.26 21.80
CA THR A 252 30.43 -5.81 21.79
C THR A 252 30.51 -6.61 20.51
N ASP A 253 31.32 -6.12 19.58
CA ASP A 253 31.85 -6.93 18.50
C ASP A 253 32.61 -8.09 19.17
N LEU A 254 31.87 -9.14 19.54
CA LEU A 254 32.36 -10.51 19.48
C LEU A 254 32.59 -10.83 18.00
N ASN A 255 33.61 -10.16 17.47
CA ASN A 255 34.34 -10.51 16.27
C ASN A 255 34.61 -12.01 16.41
N SER A 256 33.85 -12.81 15.68
CA SER A 256 33.78 -14.25 15.77
C SER A 256 35.01 -14.89 15.11
N SER A 257 36.16 -14.59 15.71
CA SER A 257 37.47 -15.20 15.51
C SER A 257 38.13 -15.48 16.87
N ALA A 258 37.30 -15.71 17.90
CA ALA A 258 37.70 -16.33 19.15
C ALA A 258 37.28 -17.80 19.13
N THR A 259 38.15 -18.66 18.61
CA THR A 259 38.04 -20.11 18.80
C THR A 259 38.21 -20.42 20.29
N ASN A 260 37.09 -20.54 21.02
CA ASN A 260 36.93 -21.30 22.26
C ASN A 260 35.45 -21.30 22.65
N GLU A 261 34.77 -22.42 22.42
CA GLU A 261 33.42 -22.74 22.92
C GLU A 261 33.47 -23.03 24.44
N ASP A 262 33.95 -22.06 25.22
CA ASP A 262 34.18 -22.24 26.65
C ASP A 262 32.88 -22.00 27.43
N VAL A 263 32.14 -23.07 27.68
CA VAL A 263 30.90 -23.04 28.46
C VAL A 263 31.06 -22.41 29.86
N SER A 264 32.27 -22.34 30.43
CA SER A 264 32.51 -21.76 31.75
C SER A 264 32.26 -20.24 31.83
N ILE A 265 32.17 -19.54 30.70
CA ILE A 265 31.74 -18.12 30.69
C ILE A 265 30.22 -17.94 30.86
N VAL A 266 29.42 -19.01 30.72
CA VAL A 266 27.96 -18.97 30.88
C VAL A 266 27.49 -19.86 32.04
N ASP A 267 28.10 -21.03 32.25
CA ASP A 267 27.83 -21.92 33.39
C ASP A 267 28.41 -21.35 34.69
N THR A 268 27.68 -20.39 35.28
CA THR A 268 28.08 -19.69 36.51
C THR A 268 28.19 -20.61 37.73
N ASN A 269 27.62 -21.81 37.66
CA ASN A 269 27.55 -22.75 38.78
C ASN A 269 28.51 -23.95 38.61
N GLY A 270 29.09 -24.13 37.42
CA GLY A 270 30.15 -25.10 37.12
C GLY A 270 29.69 -26.56 37.02
N ASN A 271 28.42 -26.80 36.66
CA ASN A 271 27.85 -28.15 36.56
C ASN A 271 27.92 -28.77 35.14
N GLY A 272 28.37 -28.01 34.14
CA GLY A 272 28.44 -28.40 32.72
C GLY A 272 27.14 -28.24 31.92
N GLN A 273 26.08 -27.67 32.51
CA GLN A 273 24.75 -27.52 31.93
C GLN A 273 24.17 -26.13 32.20
N VAL A 274 24.01 -25.37 31.12
CA VAL A 274 23.57 -23.97 31.13
C VAL A 274 22.04 -23.88 31.21
N THR A 275 21.56 -23.06 32.14
CA THR A 275 20.12 -22.73 32.23
C THR A 275 19.74 -21.55 31.33
N ILE A 276 18.45 -21.45 30.97
CA ILE A 276 17.89 -20.25 30.28
C ILE A 276 18.22 -18.97 31.06
N LYS A 277 18.25 -19.02 32.39
CA LYS A 277 18.59 -17.88 33.25
C LYS A 277 20.05 -17.45 33.07
N GLU A 278 20.97 -18.40 33.00
CA GLU A 278 22.40 -18.14 32.78
C GLU A 278 22.67 -17.62 31.37
N ALA A 279 22.03 -18.21 30.36
CA ALA A 279 22.10 -17.71 28.99
C ALA A 279 21.56 -16.27 28.86
N LYS A 280 20.39 -15.96 29.45
CA LYS A 280 19.85 -14.59 29.49
C LYS A 280 20.76 -13.64 30.28
N ALA A 281 21.38 -14.08 31.38
CA ALA A 281 22.30 -13.27 32.17
C ALA A 281 23.63 -12.99 31.45
N ALA A 282 24.06 -13.88 30.55
CA ALA A 282 25.20 -13.71 29.64
C ALA A 282 24.84 -12.95 28.35
N GLY A 283 23.63 -12.38 28.25
CA GLY A 283 23.20 -11.54 27.12
C GLY A 283 22.64 -12.29 25.90
N PHE A 284 22.45 -13.61 25.97
CA PHE A 284 21.89 -14.36 24.85
C PHE A 284 20.36 -14.23 24.76
N SER A 285 19.87 -13.92 23.57
CA SER A 285 18.45 -13.93 23.23
C SER A 285 17.88 -15.35 23.17
N MET A 286 16.58 -15.49 23.45
CA MET A 286 15.84 -16.75 23.37
C MET A 286 14.88 -16.76 22.15
N PRO A 287 14.54 -17.93 21.60
CA PRO A 287 15.07 -19.26 21.95
C PRO A 287 16.47 -19.52 21.41
N ILE A 288 17.26 -20.30 22.15
CA ILE A 288 18.52 -20.86 21.66
C ILE A 288 18.20 -22.08 20.80
N THR A 289 18.58 -22.05 19.53
CA THR A 289 18.27 -23.09 18.54
C THR A 289 19.40 -24.10 18.42
N ARG A 290 19.14 -25.27 17.79
CA ARG A 290 20.13 -26.32 17.48
C ARG A 290 21.43 -25.84 16.81
N ASP A 291 21.39 -24.73 16.08
CA ASP A 291 22.54 -24.20 15.34
C ASP A 291 23.47 -23.34 16.21
N HIS A 292 23.07 -23.03 17.45
CA HIS A 292 23.86 -22.24 18.38
C HIS A 292 24.72 -23.13 19.30
N TRP A 293 26.02 -22.85 19.43
CA TRP A 293 26.98 -23.66 20.19
C TRP A 293 26.57 -23.96 21.65
N LEU A 294 25.83 -23.04 22.28
CA LEU A 294 25.33 -23.18 23.65
C LEU A 294 24.25 -24.26 23.80
N TYR A 295 23.51 -24.58 22.72
CA TYR A 295 22.38 -25.52 22.73
C TYR A 295 22.78 -26.91 23.26
N GLN A 296 23.97 -27.41 22.91
CA GLN A 296 24.48 -28.71 23.39
C GLN A 296 24.69 -28.77 24.91
N HIS A 297 24.80 -27.61 25.57
CA HIS A 297 24.94 -27.46 27.01
C HIS A 297 23.61 -27.11 27.70
N MET A 298 22.57 -26.81 26.94
CA MET A 298 21.25 -26.47 27.46
C MET A 298 20.32 -27.70 27.43
N ARG A 299 19.17 -27.59 28.10
CA ARG A 299 18.21 -28.69 28.22
C ARG A 299 16.90 -28.38 27.49
N ASP A 300 16.84 -28.88 26.27
CA ASP A 300 15.60 -29.09 25.50
C ASP A 300 14.81 -30.25 26.17
N ASN A 301 13.54 -30.01 26.54
CA ASN A 301 12.72 -30.98 27.30
C ASN A 301 11.73 -31.75 26.42
N ASP A 302 11.27 -31.12 25.35
CA ASP A 302 10.23 -31.55 24.43
C ASP A 302 10.78 -31.94 23.04
N ASN A 303 12.07 -31.69 22.81
CA ASN A 303 12.88 -32.06 21.66
C ASN A 303 12.47 -31.35 20.36
N ASP A 304 11.89 -30.16 20.46
CA ASP A 304 11.46 -29.36 19.32
C ASP A 304 12.68 -28.79 18.53
N GLY A 305 13.76 -28.45 19.25
CA GLY A 305 14.98 -27.84 18.72
C GLY A 305 15.31 -26.46 19.27
N MET A 306 14.57 -26.03 20.28
CA MET A 306 14.63 -24.71 20.89
C MET A 306 14.82 -24.86 22.41
N VAL A 307 15.50 -23.90 23.03
CA VAL A 307 15.51 -23.75 24.49
C VAL A 307 15.33 -22.28 24.83
N GLY A 308 14.19 -21.91 25.41
CA GLY A 308 13.96 -20.50 25.76
C GLY A 308 12.55 -20.05 26.12
N GLU A 309 11.53 -20.90 25.95
CA GLU A 309 10.15 -20.67 26.42
C GLU A 309 10.05 -20.58 27.96
#